data_AF-A0A1H0HJK3-F1
#
_entry.id   AF-A0A1H0HJK3-F1
#
_cell.length_a   1.000
_cell.length_b   1.000
_cell.length_c   1.000
_cell.angle_alpha   90.00
_cell.angle_beta   90.00
_cell.angle_gamma   90.00
#
_symmetry.space_group_name_H-M   'P 1'
#
loop_
_entity.id
_entity.type
_entity.pdbx_description
1 polymer ?
#
loop_
_entity_poly.entity_id
_entity_poly.type
_entity_poly.pdbx_seq_one_letter_code
_entity_poly.pdbx_strand_id
1 'polypeptide(L)'
;MTATPSPAGGPASGGVAARSSGSAGAGVPGGVSASAGGLASGGGGGPTTGGTGVSAALASHPAALPGRKQGAGGRPARGLRRFRGPRPPAAERCELCSVPLEEEHRHLVDVEQRVLACACLACAVLFDREGTGGGRFRTIPDRYLSDPGREVGAAGWQALGVPVGVAFFFRNSALDRMVALYPSPAGATESEIEPAAWQAAFGGTPLAATLAPDVEALVVRRDEEHTSCHLVPVDTAYELVGRLRLHWQGFDGGDRARAELDAFFAEVERKAMPVPQSAPAAPEGGGTP
;
A
#
# COMPACT_ATOMS: atom_id res chain seq x y z
N MET A 1 56.06 -36.94 -43.07
CA MET A 1 55.24 -36.06 -43.94
C MET A 1 54.40 -36.97 -44.82
N THR A 2 53.18 -37.26 -44.39
CA THR A 2 52.33 -38.33 -44.92
C THR A 2 50.88 -37.89 -44.83
N ALA A 3 50.19 -37.96 -45.96
CA ALA A 3 48.75 -37.83 -46.08
C ALA A 3 48.03 -39.03 -45.41
N THR A 4 46.81 -38.81 -44.90
CA THR A 4 45.61 -39.68 -44.98
C THR A 4 44.48 -39.07 -44.12
N PRO A 5 43.26 -38.86 -44.68
CA PRO A 5 42.03 -38.71 -43.89
C PRO A 5 41.01 -39.82 -44.19
N SER A 6 40.32 -40.35 -43.16
CA SER A 6 39.02 -41.07 -43.17
C SER A 6 38.80 -41.89 -41.90
N PRO A 7 37.59 -42.41 -41.59
CA PRO A 7 36.25 -42.05 -42.11
C PRO A 7 35.12 -42.01 -41.05
N ALA A 8 33.96 -41.51 -41.53
CA ALA A 8 32.58 -42.00 -41.37
C ALA A 8 32.05 -42.53 -40.01
N GLY A 9 30.88 -41.99 -39.64
CA GLY A 9 29.95 -42.59 -38.68
C GLY A 9 28.67 -41.77 -38.56
N GLY A 10 27.75 -41.94 -39.51
CA GLY A 10 26.38 -41.43 -39.46
C GLY A 10 25.43 -42.36 -38.67
N PRO A 11 24.09 -42.21 -38.82
CA PRO A 11 23.20 -41.80 -37.73
C PRO A 11 22.18 -42.88 -37.32
N ALA A 12 21.48 -42.68 -36.19
CA ALA A 12 20.19 -43.33 -35.96
C ALA A 12 19.31 -42.56 -34.95
N SER A 13 18.23 -42.04 -35.49
CA SER A 13 16.96 -41.66 -34.86
C SER A 13 16.25 -42.86 -34.20
N GLY A 14 15.50 -42.61 -33.13
CA GLY A 14 14.51 -43.54 -32.59
C GLY A 14 13.62 -42.84 -31.57
N GLY A 15 12.42 -42.43 -31.99
CA GLY A 15 11.36 -41.95 -31.09
C GLY A 15 10.38 -43.07 -30.74
N VAL A 16 9.61 -42.90 -29.66
CA VAL A 16 8.30 -43.55 -29.50
C VAL A 16 7.39 -42.63 -28.67
N ALA A 17 6.22 -42.34 -29.22
CA ALA A 17 5.09 -41.72 -28.56
C ALA A 17 4.27 -42.78 -27.81
N ALA A 18 3.68 -42.42 -26.67
CA ALA A 18 2.54 -43.14 -26.10
C ALA A 18 1.43 -42.16 -25.72
N ARG A 19 0.31 -42.32 -26.44
CA ARG A 19 -1.07 -41.92 -26.10
C ARG A 19 -1.57 -43.00 -25.10
N SER A 20 -2.61 -42.90 -24.28
CA SER A 20 -3.91 -42.21 -24.33
C SER A 20 -4.68 -42.50 -23.01
N SER A 21 -5.81 -41.78 -22.82
CA SER A 21 -7.07 -42.18 -22.13
C SER A 21 -7.03 -42.41 -20.61
N GLY A 22 -7.92 -41.91 -19.75
CA GLY A 22 -9.23 -41.25 -19.90
C GLY A 22 -10.26 -41.94 -18.99
N SER A 23 -10.89 -41.19 -18.06
CA SER A 23 -12.24 -41.42 -17.46
C SER A 23 -12.41 -40.46 -16.27
N ALA A 24 -13.32 -39.47 -16.25
CA ALA A 24 -14.78 -39.54 -16.08
C ALA A 24 -15.23 -40.01 -14.68
N GLY A 25 -16.06 -39.19 -14.01
CA GLY A 25 -16.83 -39.51 -12.79
C GLY A 25 -16.69 -38.44 -11.70
N ALA A 26 -17.51 -37.40 -11.67
CA ALA A 26 -18.85 -37.34 -11.05
C ALA A 26 -18.82 -37.33 -9.52
N GLY A 27 -19.35 -36.27 -8.89
CA GLY A 27 -19.62 -36.25 -7.45
C GLY A 27 -19.76 -34.88 -6.81
N VAL A 28 -20.80 -34.12 -7.18
CA VAL A 28 -21.31 -33.00 -6.38
C VAL A 28 -22.41 -33.56 -5.46
N PRO A 29 -22.30 -33.35 -4.14
CA PRO A 29 -23.45 -33.06 -3.30
C PRO A 29 -23.15 -31.73 -2.58
N GLY A 30 -24.07 -30.81 -2.30
CA GLY A 30 -25.51 -30.86 -2.13
C GLY A 30 -25.81 -29.58 -1.35
N GLY A 31 -26.84 -28.84 -1.76
CA GLY A 31 -27.22 -27.61 -1.07
C GLY A 31 -27.78 -27.89 0.32
N VAL A 32 -27.57 -26.95 1.24
CA VAL A 32 -28.56 -26.68 2.30
C VAL A 32 -28.81 -25.17 2.31
N SER A 33 -30.04 -24.82 1.94
CA SER A 33 -30.65 -23.55 2.34
C SER A 33 -31.08 -23.69 3.80
N ALA A 34 -30.73 -22.72 4.63
CA ALA A 34 -31.43 -22.44 5.88
C ALA A 34 -31.56 -20.91 5.98
N SER A 35 -32.73 -20.37 5.65
CA SER A 35 -33.89 -20.16 6.55
C SER A 35 -33.91 -18.73 7.06
N ALA A 36 -34.84 -17.97 6.50
CA ALA A 36 -35.33 -16.73 7.06
C ALA A 36 -35.92 -16.98 8.47
N GLY A 37 -35.50 -16.18 9.44
CA GLY A 37 -36.17 -15.99 10.71
C GLY A 37 -36.48 -14.49 10.85
N GLY A 38 -37.74 -14.13 10.63
CA GLY A 38 -38.25 -12.79 10.92
C GLY A 38 -38.76 -12.67 12.35
N LEU A 39 -38.99 -11.40 12.71
CA LEU A 39 -39.86 -10.88 13.78
C LEU A 39 -39.28 -10.91 15.21
N ALA A 40 -39.00 -9.74 15.79
CA ALA A 40 -40.02 -9.01 16.55
C ALA A 40 -39.51 -7.67 17.07
N SER A 41 -40.46 -6.73 17.12
CA SER A 41 -40.38 -5.34 17.55
C SER A 41 -40.17 -5.16 19.06
N GLY A 42 -39.58 -4.01 19.41
CA GLY A 42 -39.70 -3.32 20.70
C GLY A 42 -38.65 -2.21 20.74
N GLY A 43 -38.93 -0.91 20.82
CA GLY A 43 -40.12 -0.22 21.30
C GLY A 43 -39.78 0.56 22.57
N GLY A 44 -39.30 1.79 22.43
CA GLY A 44 -39.51 2.86 23.41
C GLY A 44 -38.34 3.28 24.31
N GLY A 45 -38.11 4.60 24.38
CA GLY A 45 -37.60 5.27 25.58
C GLY A 45 -36.32 6.10 25.44
N GLY A 46 -36.43 7.36 24.99
CA GLY A 46 -35.56 8.43 25.53
C GLY A 46 -36.18 9.00 26.84
N PRO A 47 -35.73 10.15 27.39
CA PRO A 47 -34.60 11.02 27.01
C PRO A 47 -33.76 11.53 28.23
N THR A 48 -32.91 12.54 27.96
CA THR A 48 -32.26 13.52 28.88
C THR A 48 -30.97 13.04 29.56
N THR A 49 -29.89 13.81 29.79
CA THR A 49 -29.45 15.23 29.71
C THR A 49 -27.90 15.17 29.61
N GLY A 50 -27.16 16.05 28.90
CA GLY A 50 -26.72 17.38 29.34
C GLY A 50 -25.21 17.41 29.73
N GLY A 51 -24.43 18.36 29.19
CA GLY A 51 -23.08 18.74 29.65
C GLY A 51 -22.00 18.79 28.56
N THR A 52 -21.82 19.89 27.82
CA THR A 52 -20.87 21.03 28.04
C THR A 52 -19.39 20.74 27.76
N GLY A 53 -18.86 21.28 26.65
CA GLY A 53 -17.76 22.27 26.61
C GLY A 53 -16.89 21.91 25.40
N VAL A 54 -16.47 22.80 24.49
CA VAL A 54 -15.73 24.06 24.68
C VAL A 54 -15.80 24.95 23.42
N SER A 55 -15.84 26.26 23.65
CA SER A 55 -15.66 27.41 22.73
C SER A 55 -14.23 27.44 22.11
N ALA A 56 -13.79 28.30 21.18
CA ALA A 56 -14.25 29.54 20.54
C ALA A 56 -13.30 29.88 19.36
N ALA A 57 -13.76 30.73 18.40
CA ALA A 57 -13.01 31.82 17.71
C ALA A 57 -13.71 32.15 16.38
N LEU A 58 -14.62 33.14 16.31
CA LEU A 58 -14.41 34.58 16.10
C LEU A 58 -13.73 34.95 14.77
N ALA A 59 -14.53 35.34 13.79
CA ALA A 59 -14.17 36.29 12.75
C ALA A 59 -15.32 37.29 12.57
N SER A 60 -15.04 38.55 12.92
CA SER A 60 -15.96 39.69 12.93
C SER A 60 -16.23 40.22 11.52
N HIS A 61 -17.49 40.53 11.21
CA HIS A 61 -17.89 41.32 10.04
C HIS A 61 -18.42 42.70 10.50
N PRO A 62 -18.11 43.81 9.81
CA PRO A 62 -18.73 45.08 10.10
C PRO A 62 -20.13 45.20 9.47
N ALA A 63 -21.00 45.91 10.18
CA ALA A 63 -22.39 46.17 9.84
C ALA A 63 -22.54 47.23 8.73
N ALA A 64 -23.51 47.04 7.83
CA ALA A 64 -24.06 48.08 6.97
C ALA A 64 -25.60 47.94 6.88
N LEU A 65 -26.26 49.09 6.93
CA LEU A 65 -27.68 49.37 7.21
C LEU A 65 -28.67 48.93 6.10
N PRO A 66 -30.00 48.92 6.37
CA PRO A 66 -31.00 48.24 5.55
C PRO A 66 -31.70 49.15 4.52
N GLY A 67 -32.16 48.54 3.43
CA GLY A 67 -33.43 48.93 2.79
C GLY A 67 -33.44 49.09 1.27
N ARG A 68 -33.92 48.07 0.54
CA ARG A 68 -34.86 48.27 -0.58
C ARG A 68 -35.62 46.97 -0.92
N LYS A 69 -36.94 47.06 -1.01
CA LYS A 69 -37.86 45.96 -1.30
C LYS A 69 -37.90 45.64 -2.81
N GLN A 70 -37.65 44.36 -3.10
CA GLN A 70 -38.28 43.44 -4.08
C GLN A 70 -38.57 43.92 -5.52
N GLY A 71 -37.87 43.28 -6.47
CA GLY A 71 -38.37 42.99 -7.81
C GLY A 71 -38.45 41.47 -7.99
N ALA A 72 -39.62 40.98 -8.41
CA ALA A 72 -39.94 39.58 -8.59
C ALA A 72 -39.22 38.93 -9.79
N GLY A 73 -39.00 37.62 -9.71
CA GLY A 73 -38.99 36.75 -10.91
C GLY A 73 -37.63 36.30 -11.44
N GLY A 74 -36.95 35.42 -10.71
CA GLY A 74 -35.84 34.64 -11.26
C GLY A 74 -35.37 33.58 -10.28
N ARG A 75 -35.99 32.39 -10.27
CA ARG A 75 -35.48 31.24 -9.51
C ARG A 75 -34.05 30.97 -9.99
N PRO A 76 -33.02 30.92 -9.12
CA PRO A 76 -31.70 30.47 -9.56
C PRO A 76 -31.87 29.04 -10.07
N ALA A 77 -31.49 28.82 -11.33
CA ALA A 77 -31.67 27.56 -12.03
C ALA A 77 -30.93 26.42 -11.29
N ARG A 78 -31.67 25.70 -10.44
CA ARG A 78 -31.23 24.44 -9.79
C ARG A 78 -30.90 23.32 -10.79
N GLY A 79 -31.08 23.55 -12.08
CA GLY A 79 -30.87 22.58 -13.16
C GLY A 79 -29.51 22.63 -13.86
N LEU A 80 -28.67 23.64 -13.61
CA LEU A 80 -27.39 23.81 -14.34
C LEU A 80 -26.17 23.13 -13.69
N ARG A 81 -26.29 22.59 -12.46
CA ARG A 81 -25.17 21.89 -11.82
C ARG A 81 -24.74 20.62 -12.58
N ARG A 82 -25.66 19.99 -13.33
CA ARG A 82 -25.40 18.80 -14.17
C ARG A 82 -24.66 19.10 -15.48
N PHE A 83 -24.49 20.38 -15.83
CA PHE A 83 -23.80 20.83 -17.05
C PHE A 83 -22.46 21.50 -16.75
N ARG A 84 -22.03 21.54 -15.48
CA ARG A 84 -20.64 21.84 -15.15
C ARG A 84 -19.85 20.58 -15.51
N GLY A 85 -19.05 20.67 -16.58
CA GLY A 85 -18.02 19.67 -16.84
C GLY A 85 -17.11 19.50 -15.61
N PRO A 86 -16.29 18.43 -15.57
CA PRO A 86 -15.37 18.19 -14.47
C PRO A 86 -14.63 19.49 -14.13
N ARG A 87 -14.75 19.96 -12.88
CA ARG A 87 -13.93 21.07 -12.41
C ARG A 87 -12.48 20.60 -12.58
N PRO A 88 -11.61 21.34 -13.30
CA PRO A 88 -10.21 20.97 -13.36
C PRO A 88 -9.71 20.79 -11.92
N PRO A 89 -8.92 19.74 -11.64
CA PRO A 89 -8.41 19.51 -10.30
C PRO A 89 -7.80 20.80 -9.78
N ALA A 90 -8.09 21.13 -8.52
CA ALA A 90 -7.48 22.31 -7.92
C ALA A 90 -5.97 22.11 -7.95
N ALA A 91 -5.22 23.17 -8.25
CA ALA A 91 -3.77 23.08 -8.17
C ALA A 91 -3.38 22.69 -6.73
N GLU A 92 -2.65 21.59 -6.61
CA GLU A 92 -2.12 21.10 -5.34
C GLU A 92 -1.18 22.17 -4.73
N ARG A 93 -1.15 22.23 -3.40
CA ARG A 93 -0.35 23.22 -2.66
C ARG A 93 0.40 22.54 -1.55
N CYS A 94 1.59 23.05 -1.25
CA CYS A 94 2.34 22.60 -0.10
C CYS A 94 1.56 22.87 1.19
N GLU A 95 1.39 21.85 2.02
CA GLU A 95 0.62 21.96 3.28
C GLU A 95 1.32 22.81 4.34
N LEU A 96 2.62 23.07 4.17
CA LEU A 96 3.43 23.87 5.09
C LEU A 96 3.50 25.35 4.68
N CYS A 97 3.79 25.64 3.41
CA CYS A 97 4.03 27.01 2.94
C CYS A 97 3.06 27.49 1.85
N SER A 98 2.09 26.65 1.45
CA SER A 98 1.04 26.96 0.48
C SER A 98 1.50 27.30 -0.95
N VAL A 99 2.79 27.15 -1.27
CA VAL A 99 3.30 27.30 -2.64
C VAL A 99 2.61 26.28 -3.56
N PRO A 100 2.23 26.66 -4.79
CA PRO A 100 1.71 25.70 -5.77
C PRO A 100 2.70 24.57 -6.03
N LEU A 101 2.19 23.36 -6.20
CA LEU A 101 2.96 22.17 -6.53
C LEU A 101 2.73 21.76 -7.98
N GLU A 102 3.73 21.09 -8.54
CA GLU A 102 3.61 20.37 -9.80
C GLU A 102 2.86 19.04 -9.57
N GLU A 103 2.46 18.37 -10.66
CA GLU A 103 1.81 17.06 -10.58
C GLU A 103 2.68 16.05 -9.81
N GLU A 104 3.98 16.04 -10.11
CA GLU A 104 4.99 15.32 -9.34
C GLU A 104 5.56 16.25 -8.24
N HIS A 105 5.44 15.82 -6.99
CA HIS A 105 5.97 16.54 -5.85
C HIS A 105 6.40 15.58 -4.74
N ARG A 106 7.09 16.10 -3.72
CA ARG A 106 7.54 15.31 -2.58
C ARG A 106 6.44 15.25 -1.53
N HIS A 107 6.48 14.22 -0.71
CA HIS A 107 5.63 14.11 0.47
C HIS A 107 6.46 14.06 1.75
N LEU A 108 5.83 14.49 2.83
CA LEU A 108 6.29 14.28 4.20
C LEU A 108 5.33 13.32 4.89
N VAL A 109 5.81 12.64 5.92
CA VAL A 109 4.95 11.93 6.87
C VAL A 109 4.76 12.83 8.08
N ASP A 110 3.52 13.17 8.43
CA ASP A 110 3.16 13.62 9.77
C ASP A 110 3.06 12.40 10.67
N VAL A 111 4.09 12.13 11.48
CA VAL A 111 4.20 10.93 12.33
C VAL A 111 3.14 10.92 13.42
N GLU A 112 2.75 12.10 13.93
CA GLU A 112 1.72 12.22 14.97
C GLU A 112 0.34 11.89 14.41
N GLN A 113 0.00 12.48 13.25
CA GLN A 113 -1.31 12.31 12.62
C GLN A 113 -1.39 11.07 11.73
N ARG A 114 -0.26 10.48 11.37
CA ARG A 114 -0.10 9.33 10.46
C ARG A 114 -0.71 9.56 9.09
N VAL A 115 -0.47 10.75 8.56
CA VAL A 115 -0.92 11.14 7.23
C VAL A 115 0.26 11.61 6.40
N LEU A 116 0.13 11.45 5.09
CA LEU A 116 1.04 12.07 4.13
C LEU A 116 0.65 13.54 3.97
N ALA A 117 1.65 14.41 3.89
CA ALA A 117 1.47 15.83 3.63
C ALA A 117 2.24 16.25 2.38
N CYS A 118 1.57 16.94 1.46
CA CYS A 118 2.22 17.40 0.22
C CYS A 118 3.25 18.50 0.51
N ALA A 119 4.44 18.37 -0.06
CA ALA A 119 5.56 19.27 0.21
C ALA A 119 6.27 19.74 -1.06
N CYS A 120 6.61 21.03 -1.09
CA CYS A 120 7.53 21.55 -2.09
C CYS A 120 8.97 21.12 -1.77
N LEU A 121 9.86 21.19 -2.77
CA LEU A 121 11.27 20.80 -2.61
C LEU A 121 11.95 21.50 -1.42
N ALA A 122 11.72 22.81 -1.24
CA ALA A 122 12.32 23.57 -0.14
C ALA A 122 11.87 23.04 1.24
N CYS A 123 10.59 22.69 1.39
CA CYS A 123 10.09 22.09 2.64
C CYS A 123 10.63 20.67 2.82
N ALA A 124 10.64 19.85 1.77
CA ALA A 124 11.19 18.50 1.83
C ALA A 124 12.66 18.48 2.29
N VAL A 125 13.50 19.39 1.77
CA VAL A 125 14.90 19.52 2.21
C VAL A 125 15.02 19.96 3.68
N LEU A 126 14.12 20.83 4.13
CA LEU A 126 14.11 21.31 5.51
C LEU A 126 13.86 20.18 6.52
N PHE A 127 12.93 19.27 6.20
CA PHE A 127 12.53 18.15 7.08
C PHE A 127 13.29 16.84 6.84
N ASP A 128 14.27 16.84 5.94
CA ASP A 128 15.19 15.72 5.72
C ASP A 128 16.24 15.60 6.84
N ARG A 129 16.47 16.69 7.58
CA ARG A 129 17.39 16.71 8.74
C ARG A 129 16.71 16.22 9.99
N GLU A 130 17.29 15.19 10.61
CA GLU A 130 16.88 14.67 11.92
C GLU A 130 16.73 15.79 12.96
N GLY A 131 15.62 15.79 13.69
CA GLY A 131 15.32 16.75 14.76
C GLY A 131 14.62 18.05 14.32
N THR A 132 14.43 18.30 13.02
CA THR A 132 13.67 19.47 12.56
C THR A 132 12.19 19.34 12.91
N GLY A 133 11.55 20.43 13.39
CA GLY A 133 10.12 20.43 13.74
C GLY A 133 9.73 19.43 14.83
N GLY A 134 10.66 19.09 15.74
CA GLY A 134 10.41 18.14 16.82
C GLY A 134 10.24 16.69 16.36
N GLY A 135 10.58 16.37 15.11
CA GLY A 135 10.42 15.03 14.54
C GLY A 135 9.00 14.68 14.10
N ARG A 136 8.06 15.64 14.18
CA ARG A 136 6.67 15.45 13.72
C ARG A 136 6.58 15.19 12.23
N PHE A 137 7.28 15.97 11.43
CA PHE A 137 7.32 15.81 9.98
C PHE A 137 8.63 15.16 9.57
N ARG A 138 8.55 14.13 8.73
CA ARG A 138 9.72 13.43 8.20
C ARG A 138 9.66 13.35 6.69
N THR A 139 10.76 13.67 6.03
CA THR A 139 10.86 13.55 4.57
C THR A 139 10.89 12.10 4.14
N ILE A 140 10.11 11.79 3.11
CA ILE A 140 10.09 10.46 2.51
C ILE A 140 11.30 10.32 1.58
N PRO A 141 12.12 9.26 1.76
CA PRO A 141 13.26 9.00 0.88
C PRO A 141 12.78 8.58 -0.51
N ASP A 142 13.68 8.62 -1.50
CA ASP A 142 13.40 8.22 -2.89
C ASP A 142 14.13 6.92 -3.29
N ARG A 143 14.61 6.14 -2.30
CA ARG A 143 15.33 4.89 -2.54
C ARG A 143 14.39 3.68 -2.60
N TYR A 144 14.77 2.70 -3.43
CA TYR A 144 14.10 1.42 -3.59
C TYR A 144 15.13 0.32 -3.38
N LEU A 145 14.83 -0.66 -2.52
CA LEU A 145 15.74 -1.77 -2.23
C LEU A 145 15.06 -3.12 -2.47
N SER A 146 15.83 -4.09 -2.95
CA SER A 146 15.41 -5.49 -3.11
C SER A 146 16.37 -6.44 -2.43
N ASP A 147 15.87 -7.61 -2.05
CA ASP A 147 16.67 -8.75 -1.59
C ASP A 147 16.31 -9.99 -2.40
N PRO A 148 16.81 -10.12 -3.64
CA PRO A 148 16.46 -11.22 -4.53
C PRO A 148 16.92 -12.59 -4.02
N GLY A 149 17.79 -12.63 -3.00
CA GLY A 149 18.29 -13.88 -2.41
C GLY A 149 17.41 -14.45 -1.31
N ARG A 150 16.34 -13.76 -0.90
CA ARG A 150 15.53 -14.13 0.26
C ARG A 150 14.03 -14.06 -0.05
N GLU A 151 13.38 -15.21 0.03
CA GLU A 151 11.92 -15.32 -0.09
C GLU A 151 11.27 -15.51 1.29
N VAL A 152 10.03 -15.05 1.42
CA VAL A 152 9.18 -15.40 2.56
C VAL A 152 8.59 -16.77 2.29
N GLY A 153 9.00 -17.77 3.06
CA GLY A 153 8.43 -19.12 2.96
C GLY A 153 6.93 -19.14 3.28
N ALA A 154 6.22 -20.16 2.81
CA ALA A 154 4.77 -20.28 2.98
C ALA A 154 4.28 -20.15 4.44
N ALA A 155 5.05 -20.70 5.39
CA ALA A 155 4.74 -20.59 6.82
C ALA A 155 4.88 -19.15 7.34
N GLY A 156 5.91 -18.42 6.89
CA GLY A 156 6.10 -17.01 7.22
C GLY A 156 4.95 -16.16 6.67
N TRP A 157 4.56 -16.39 5.41
CA TRP A 157 3.41 -15.70 4.81
C TRP A 157 2.11 -15.99 5.56
N GLN A 158 1.84 -17.25 5.90
CA GLN A 158 0.65 -17.63 6.65
C GLN A 158 0.58 -16.94 8.02
N ALA A 159 1.73 -16.81 8.70
CA ALA A 159 1.81 -16.13 10.00
C ALA A 159 1.43 -14.64 9.91
N LEU A 160 1.63 -13.99 8.77
CA LEU A 160 1.26 -12.57 8.57
C LEU A 160 -0.26 -12.35 8.53
N GLY A 161 -1.05 -13.40 8.29
CA GLY A 161 -2.52 -13.30 8.29
C GLY A 161 -3.10 -12.46 7.14
N VAL A 162 -2.33 -12.16 6.10
CA VAL A 162 -2.77 -11.33 4.96
C VAL A 162 -3.71 -12.14 4.06
N PRO A 163 -4.97 -11.71 3.85
CA PRO A 163 -5.96 -12.47 3.09
C PRO A 163 -5.83 -12.35 1.57
N VAL A 164 -4.94 -11.48 1.08
CA VAL A 164 -4.73 -11.18 -0.35
C VAL A 164 -3.26 -11.33 -0.71
N GLY A 165 -2.93 -11.54 -1.98
CA GLY A 165 -1.54 -11.78 -2.43
C GLY A 165 -0.59 -10.58 -2.35
N VAL A 166 -0.96 -9.48 -1.72
CA VAL A 166 -0.11 -8.28 -1.59
C VAL A 166 -0.40 -7.52 -0.30
N ALA A 167 0.66 -7.12 0.40
CA ALA A 167 0.58 -6.24 1.56
C ALA A 167 1.85 -5.38 1.64
N PHE A 168 1.78 -4.33 2.45
CA PHE A 168 2.98 -3.59 2.85
C PHE A 168 3.01 -3.38 4.35
N PHE A 169 4.23 -3.27 4.87
CA PHE A 169 4.52 -3.18 6.29
C PHE A 169 5.42 -1.99 6.56
N PHE A 170 5.12 -1.22 7.59
CA PHE A 170 6.04 -0.18 8.07
C PHE A 170 6.07 -0.17 9.59
N ARG A 171 7.19 0.30 10.16
CA ARG A 171 7.29 0.50 11.61
C ARG A 171 6.75 1.88 11.95
N ASN A 172 5.69 1.93 12.76
CA ASN A 172 5.21 3.17 13.34
C ASN A 172 6.04 3.48 14.58
N SER A 173 6.83 4.55 14.54
CA SER A 173 7.73 4.90 15.65
C SER A 173 6.95 5.44 16.87
N ALA A 174 5.83 6.14 16.66
CA ALA A 174 5.02 6.70 17.73
C ALA A 174 4.32 5.63 18.60
N LEU A 175 3.96 4.49 18.00
CA LEU A 175 3.39 3.33 18.71
C LEU A 175 4.39 2.22 19.01
N ASP A 176 5.60 2.34 18.50
CA ASP A 176 6.63 1.30 18.51
C ASP A 176 6.12 -0.08 18.07
N ARG A 177 5.39 -0.13 16.94
CA ARG A 177 4.84 -1.38 16.40
C ARG A 177 4.90 -1.46 14.89
N MET A 178 4.84 -2.68 14.37
CA MET A 178 4.62 -2.93 12.95
C MET A 178 3.15 -2.73 12.58
N VAL A 179 2.91 -2.03 11.49
CA VAL A 179 1.59 -1.88 10.89
C VAL A 179 1.60 -2.62 9.55
N ALA A 180 0.56 -3.42 9.30
CA ALA A 180 0.33 -4.03 8.01
C ALA A 180 -0.85 -3.37 7.31
N LEU A 181 -0.72 -3.12 6.02
CA LEU A 181 -1.82 -2.68 5.19
C LEU A 181 -1.90 -3.52 3.93
N TYR A 182 -3.11 -3.81 3.50
CA TYR A 182 -3.36 -4.46 2.23
C TYR A 182 -4.44 -3.73 1.44
N PRO A 183 -4.38 -3.76 0.09
CA PRO A 183 -5.40 -3.15 -0.76
C PRO A 183 -6.77 -3.82 -0.59
N SER A 184 -7.82 -3.02 -0.65
CA SER A 184 -9.21 -3.45 -0.64
C SER A 184 -10.10 -2.49 -1.46
N PRO A 185 -11.37 -2.83 -1.74
CA PRO A 185 -12.30 -1.90 -2.38
C PRO A 185 -12.46 -0.57 -1.62
N ALA A 186 -12.28 -0.59 -0.28
CA ALA A 186 -12.36 0.59 0.57
C ALA A 186 -11.07 1.42 0.61
N GLY A 187 -9.98 0.90 0.03
CA GLY A 187 -8.64 1.48 0.13
C GLY A 187 -7.73 0.62 1.01
N ALA A 188 -6.81 1.25 1.73
CA ALA A 188 -5.83 0.55 2.55
C ALA A 188 -6.54 0.01 3.80
N THR A 189 -6.60 -1.31 3.92
CA THR A 189 -7.13 -1.95 5.13
C THR A 189 -5.97 -2.20 6.07
N GLU A 190 -6.01 -1.59 7.26
CA GLU A 190 -5.04 -1.83 8.31
C GLU A 190 -5.32 -3.18 9.01
N SER A 191 -4.25 -3.94 9.24
CA SER A 191 -4.23 -5.11 10.11
C SER A 191 -3.10 -4.98 11.12
N GLU A 192 -3.39 -5.36 12.35
CA GLU A 192 -2.36 -5.52 13.37
C GLU A 192 -1.57 -6.81 13.11
N ILE A 193 -0.26 -6.76 13.32
CA ILE A 193 0.62 -7.93 13.20
C ILE A 193 1.31 -8.16 14.53
N GLU A 194 1.22 -9.41 14.99
CA GLU A 194 1.93 -9.84 16.17
C GLU A 194 3.45 -9.78 15.93
N PRO A 195 4.27 -9.26 16.87
CA PRO A 195 5.71 -9.18 16.70
C PRO A 195 6.36 -10.53 16.33
N ALA A 196 5.85 -11.64 16.86
CA ALA A 196 6.33 -12.98 16.54
C ALA A 196 6.11 -13.35 15.07
N ALA A 197 4.98 -12.98 14.48
CA ALA A 197 4.68 -13.21 13.06
C ALA A 197 5.61 -12.40 12.15
N TRP A 198 5.86 -11.13 12.50
CA TRP A 198 6.86 -10.30 11.80
C TRP A 198 8.25 -10.93 11.85
N GLN A 199 8.70 -11.37 13.03
CA GLN A 199 10.01 -12.00 13.18
C GLN A 199 10.11 -13.34 12.43
N ALA A 200 9.04 -14.14 12.40
CA ALA A 200 9.02 -15.38 11.64
C ALA A 200 9.12 -15.16 10.12
N ALA A 201 8.48 -14.11 9.60
CA ALA A 201 8.47 -13.80 8.18
C ALA A 201 9.73 -13.05 7.70
N PHE A 202 10.19 -12.06 8.47
CA PHE A 202 11.21 -11.09 8.03
C PHE A 202 12.39 -10.95 9.00
N GLY A 203 12.40 -11.69 10.11
CA GLY A 203 13.48 -11.66 11.09
C GLY A 203 14.83 -12.02 10.46
N GLY A 204 15.84 -11.19 10.74
CA GLY A 204 17.20 -11.36 10.23
C GLY A 204 17.37 -11.07 8.73
N THR A 205 16.35 -10.55 8.04
CA THR A 205 16.49 -10.11 6.65
C THR A 205 17.16 -8.73 6.59
N PRO A 206 18.06 -8.47 5.62
CA PRO A 206 18.67 -7.15 5.44
C PRO A 206 17.62 -6.05 5.18
N LEU A 207 16.53 -6.36 4.47
CA LEU A 207 15.44 -5.40 4.24
C LEU A 207 14.77 -4.98 5.54
N ALA A 208 14.43 -5.93 6.42
CA ALA A 208 13.83 -5.60 7.72
C ALA A 208 14.79 -4.82 8.62
N ALA A 209 16.10 -5.11 8.55
CA ALA A 209 17.12 -4.39 9.33
C ALA A 209 17.37 -2.96 8.82
N THR A 210 17.17 -2.71 7.52
CA THR A 210 17.45 -1.41 6.87
C THR A 210 16.22 -0.48 6.85
N LEU A 211 15.03 -1.02 7.11
CA LEU A 211 13.75 -0.30 7.06
C LEU A 211 13.76 0.92 8.00
N ALA A 212 13.64 2.11 7.41
CA ALA A 212 13.46 3.34 8.16
C ALA A 212 12.01 3.44 8.67
N PRO A 213 11.78 3.63 9.98
CA PRO A 213 10.44 3.79 10.54
C PRO A 213 9.68 4.95 9.88
N ASP A 214 8.36 4.84 9.81
CA ASP A 214 7.38 5.81 9.30
C ASP A 214 7.46 6.19 7.83
N VAL A 215 8.66 6.25 7.24
CA VAL A 215 8.89 6.81 5.90
C VAL A 215 9.16 5.77 4.81
N GLU A 216 9.43 4.52 5.20
CA GLU A 216 9.62 3.40 4.28
C GLU A 216 8.66 2.26 4.61
N ALA A 217 8.31 1.52 3.56
CA ALA A 217 7.46 0.35 3.66
C ALA A 217 8.12 -0.85 2.99
N LEU A 218 8.05 -2.01 3.64
CA LEU A 218 8.33 -3.31 3.04
C LEU A 218 7.07 -3.78 2.31
N VAL A 219 7.05 -3.67 0.98
CA VAL A 219 6.00 -4.19 0.12
C VAL A 219 6.31 -5.63 -0.24
N VAL A 220 5.33 -6.51 -0.06
CA VAL A 220 5.45 -7.93 -0.31
C VAL A 220 4.32 -8.39 -1.20
N ARG A 221 4.65 -9.12 -2.25
CA ARG A 221 3.70 -9.78 -3.12
C ARG A 221 4.00 -11.27 -3.15
N ARG A 222 2.94 -12.06 -3.08
CA ARG A 222 2.98 -13.49 -3.28
C ARG A 222 2.19 -13.85 -4.53
N ASP A 223 2.83 -14.57 -5.44
CA ASP A 223 2.17 -15.29 -6.52
C ASP A 223 2.18 -16.81 -6.24
N GLU A 224 1.83 -17.63 -7.24
CA GLU A 224 1.72 -19.08 -7.06
C GLU A 224 3.06 -19.76 -6.78
N GLU A 225 4.18 -19.17 -7.24
CA GLU A 225 5.50 -19.80 -7.26
C GLU A 225 6.49 -19.09 -6.34
N HIS A 226 6.38 -17.76 -6.20
CA HIS A 226 7.38 -16.91 -5.57
C HIS A 226 6.77 -15.84 -4.66
N THR A 227 7.60 -15.33 -3.75
CA THR A 227 7.30 -14.15 -2.95
C THR A 227 8.35 -13.08 -3.19
N SER A 228 7.95 -11.93 -3.73
CA SER A 228 8.82 -10.78 -3.92
C SER A 228 8.70 -9.80 -2.76
N CYS A 229 9.84 -9.25 -2.34
CA CYS A 229 9.95 -8.31 -1.23
C CYS A 229 10.77 -7.09 -1.66
N HIS A 230 10.22 -5.91 -1.48
CA HIS A 230 10.88 -4.65 -1.80
C HIS A 230 10.66 -3.63 -0.69
N LEU A 231 11.72 -2.91 -0.33
CA LEU A 231 11.59 -1.72 0.48
C LEU A 231 11.42 -0.53 -0.46
N VAL A 232 10.34 0.22 -0.25
CA VAL A 232 9.96 1.37 -1.08
C VAL A 232 9.62 2.57 -0.19
N PRO A 233 9.59 3.79 -0.76
CA PRO A 233 9.02 4.96 -0.10
C PRO A 233 7.57 4.70 0.34
N VAL A 234 7.19 5.10 1.55
CA VAL A 234 5.85 4.77 2.10
C VAL A 234 4.72 5.37 1.25
N ASP A 235 4.92 6.54 0.65
CA ASP A 235 3.97 7.15 -0.28
C ASP A 235 3.76 6.31 -1.54
N THR A 236 4.81 5.66 -2.05
CA THR A 236 4.72 4.71 -3.17
C THR A 236 3.87 3.49 -2.79
N ALA A 237 3.95 3.02 -1.54
CA ALA A 237 3.09 1.92 -1.06
C ALA A 237 1.60 2.34 -0.96
N TYR A 238 1.33 3.57 -0.51
CA TYR A 238 -0.03 4.13 -0.54
C TYR A 238 -0.52 4.40 -1.97
N GLU A 239 0.37 4.78 -2.89
CA GLU A 239 0.07 4.94 -4.30
C GLU A 239 -0.44 3.63 -4.92
N LEU A 240 0.22 2.50 -4.63
CA LEU A 240 -0.23 1.16 -5.05
C LEU A 240 -1.70 0.94 -4.66
N VAL A 241 -2.05 1.22 -3.41
CA VAL A 241 -3.44 1.09 -2.93
C VAL A 241 -4.38 1.99 -3.73
N GLY A 242 -3.98 3.25 -3.97
CA GLY A 242 -4.75 4.19 -4.78
C GLY A 242 -5.01 3.68 -6.20
N ARG A 243 -3.97 3.21 -6.88
CA ARG A 243 -4.04 2.63 -8.23
C ARG A 243 -5.00 1.43 -8.27
N LEU A 244 -4.86 0.50 -7.33
CA LEU A 244 -5.71 -0.69 -7.27
C LEU A 244 -7.16 -0.34 -6.97
N ARG A 245 -7.41 0.59 -6.06
CA ARG A 245 -8.76 1.04 -5.70
C ARG A 245 -9.49 1.69 -6.88
N LEU A 246 -8.79 2.45 -7.73
CA LEU A 246 -9.37 3.07 -8.93
C LEU A 246 -9.81 2.05 -9.98
N HIS A 247 -9.20 0.86 -9.97
CA HIS A 247 -9.43 -0.18 -10.96
C HIS A 247 -10.13 -1.43 -10.41
N TRP A 248 -10.50 -1.40 -9.14
CA TRP A 248 -11.10 -2.53 -8.44
C TRP A 248 -12.44 -2.93 -9.03
N GLN A 249 -12.58 -4.20 -9.37
CA GLN A 249 -13.83 -4.80 -9.83
C GLN A 249 -14.06 -6.14 -9.11
N GLY A 250 -15.31 -6.43 -8.75
CA GLY A 250 -15.66 -7.70 -8.11
C GLY A 250 -14.96 -7.96 -6.77
N PHE A 251 -14.78 -9.23 -6.44
CA PHE A 251 -14.20 -9.67 -5.16
C PHE A 251 -12.67 -9.75 -5.20
N ASP A 252 -12.09 -10.06 -6.37
CA ASP A 252 -10.66 -10.30 -6.56
C ASP A 252 -9.93 -9.12 -7.24
N GLY A 253 -10.60 -7.98 -7.40
CA GLY A 253 -10.09 -6.79 -8.07
C GLY A 253 -10.18 -6.84 -9.60
N GLY A 254 -10.36 -8.03 -10.19
CA GLY A 254 -10.42 -8.25 -11.63
C GLY A 254 -9.09 -8.08 -12.38
N ASP A 255 -9.11 -8.37 -13.68
CA ASP A 255 -7.91 -8.38 -14.55
C ASP A 255 -7.18 -7.04 -14.59
N ARG A 256 -7.92 -5.93 -14.54
CA ARG A 256 -7.33 -4.59 -14.58
C ARG A 256 -6.53 -4.28 -13.32
N ALA A 257 -7.03 -4.61 -12.13
CA ALA A 257 -6.26 -4.43 -10.89
C ALA A 257 -5.01 -5.33 -10.89
N ARG A 258 -5.10 -6.53 -11.47
CA ARG A 258 -3.95 -7.44 -11.62
C ARG A 258 -2.88 -6.85 -12.54
N ALA A 259 -3.28 -6.31 -13.69
CA ALA A 259 -2.36 -5.64 -14.61
C ALA A 259 -1.68 -4.41 -13.96
N GLU A 260 -2.40 -3.64 -13.15
CA GLU A 260 -1.84 -2.50 -12.41
C GLU A 260 -0.86 -2.94 -11.31
N LEU A 261 -1.15 -4.05 -10.64
CA LEU A 261 -0.23 -4.68 -9.68
C LEU A 261 1.06 -5.12 -10.40
N ASP A 262 0.94 -5.79 -11.54
CA ASP A 262 2.10 -6.22 -12.34
C ASP A 262 2.94 -5.02 -12.81
N ALA A 263 2.29 -3.99 -13.33
CA ALA A 263 2.96 -2.76 -13.77
C ALA A 263 3.67 -2.04 -12.62
N PHE A 264 3.06 -2.01 -11.43
CA PHE A 264 3.68 -1.44 -10.23
C PHE A 264 4.95 -2.20 -9.84
N PHE A 265 4.90 -3.53 -9.75
CA PHE A 265 6.06 -4.32 -9.35
C PHE A 265 7.18 -4.26 -10.39
N ALA A 266 6.85 -4.25 -11.69
CA ALA A 266 7.85 -4.05 -12.74
C ALA A 266 8.58 -2.69 -12.62
N GLU A 267 7.85 -1.64 -12.22
CA GLU A 267 8.44 -0.32 -11.97
C GLU A 267 9.32 -0.29 -10.72
N VAL A 268 8.88 -0.95 -9.65
CA VAL A 268 9.67 -1.10 -8.41
C VAL A 268 10.95 -1.87 -8.70
N GLU A 269 10.88 -2.99 -9.42
CA GLU A 269 12.05 -3.80 -9.79
C GLU A 269 13.06 -3.01 -10.63
N ARG A 270 12.58 -2.17 -11.55
CA ARG A 270 13.43 -1.30 -12.37
C ARG A 270 14.19 -0.25 -11.56
N LYS A 271 13.60 0.24 -10.46
CA LYS A 271 14.22 1.24 -9.56
C LYS A 271 15.05 0.60 -8.45
N ALA A 272 14.73 -0.64 -8.08
CA ALA A 272 15.29 -1.29 -6.91
C ALA A 272 16.79 -1.57 -7.08
N MET A 273 17.55 -1.18 -6.06
CA MET A 273 18.94 -1.59 -5.92
C MET A 273 19.03 -2.76 -4.93
N PRO A 274 19.97 -3.70 -5.10
CA PRO A 274 20.20 -4.74 -4.10
C PRO A 274 20.52 -4.11 -2.74
N VAL A 275 19.89 -4.62 -1.69
CA VAL A 275 20.16 -4.19 -0.32
C VAL A 275 21.64 -4.46 0.02
N PRO A 276 22.34 -3.50 0.67
CA PRO A 276 23.68 -3.75 1.16
C PRO A 276 23.65 -4.93 2.15
N GLN A 277 24.43 -5.97 1.88
CA GLN A 277 24.58 -7.07 2.82
C GLN A 277 25.38 -6.58 4.02
N SER A 278 24.75 -6.47 5.19
CA SER A 278 25.49 -6.32 6.44
C SER A 278 26.35 -7.57 6.62
N ALA A 279 27.68 -7.41 6.64
CA ALA A 279 28.59 -8.52 6.92
C ALA A 279 28.16 -9.19 8.24
N PRO A 280 28.13 -10.54 8.31
CA PRO A 280 27.81 -11.21 9.56
C PRO A 280 28.77 -10.71 10.64
N ALA A 281 28.20 -10.25 11.77
CA ALA A 281 28.99 -9.91 12.94
C ALA A 281 29.92 -11.09 13.24
N ALA A 282 31.23 -10.85 13.15
CA ALA A 282 32.21 -11.87 13.51
C ALA A 282 31.86 -12.38 14.91
N PRO A 283 31.86 -13.71 15.15
CA PRO A 283 31.60 -14.22 16.48
C PRO A 283 32.63 -13.58 17.41
N GLU A 284 32.15 -12.84 18.41
CA GLU A 284 32.99 -12.34 19.49
C GLU A 284 33.72 -13.56 20.06
N GLY A 285 35.01 -13.64 19.75
CA GLY A 285 35.86 -14.74 20.15
C GLY A 285 35.78 -14.85 21.66
N GLY A 286 35.17 -15.95 22.12
CA GLY A 286 35.11 -16.32 23.52
C GLY A 286 36.52 -16.36 24.10
N GLY A 287 36.90 -15.28 24.75
CA GLY A 287 38.08 -15.23 25.59
C GLY A 287 37.73 -15.79 26.96
N THR A 288 38.13 -17.04 27.20
CA THR A 288 38.29 -17.61 28.55
C THR A 288 39.30 -18.77 28.48
N PRO A 289 40.10 -19.05 29.52
CA PRO A 289 40.23 -18.38 30.83
C PRO A 289 41.52 -17.59 31.04
#